data_AF-A0A563VKV8-F1
#
_entry.id   AF-A0A563VKV8-F1
#
_cell.length_a   1.000
_cell.length_b   1.000
_cell.length_c   1.000
_cell.angle_alpha   90.00
_cell.angle_beta   90.00
_cell.angle_gamma   90.00
#
_symmetry.space_group_name_H-M   'P 1'
#
loop_
_entity.id
_entity.type
_entity.pdbx_description
1 polymer ?
#
loop_
_entity_poly.entity_id
_entity_poly.type
_entity_poly.pdbx_seq_one_letter_code
_entity_poly.pdbx_strand_id
1 'polypeptide(L)'
;MKSLLDWLPYIGIAVIPGIVNLIAAWQELTKKCQFLPFFKPQKSLGFWLWAAIQLIFPVLLFWLVSPIKTQPNIELKLIFEALGLGIGFVAFLNASTEVGTLSLDIKPVYDFFIGIAYELIANNETRRTASFWDDVERELNSSTADLKRGLDYLEDYFLCDVSLSSSVKQEKQDQLKQVQNKRPKEEKVKAVKSLIMMNIRRKDLSDVLKKFQCSSELLNRYFSS
;
A
#
# COMPACT_ATOMS: atom_id res chain seq x y z
N MET A 1 -10.78 17.32 -41.33
CA MET A 1 -10.71 16.33 -40.23
C MET A 1 -9.42 16.65 -39.48
N LYS A 2 -9.51 17.16 -38.24
CA LYS A 2 -8.32 17.52 -37.45
C LYS A 2 -7.48 16.26 -37.19
N SER A 3 -6.16 16.38 -37.26
CA SER A 3 -5.28 15.21 -37.07
C SER A 3 -5.20 14.86 -35.58
N LEU A 4 -4.81 13.62 -35.26
CA LEU A 4 -4.59 13.18 -33.88
C LEU A 4 -3.55 14.06 -33.14
N LEU A 5 -2.63 14.70 -33.89
CA LEU A 5 -1.64 15.63 -33.35
C LEU A 5 -2.26 16.92 -32.79
N ASP A 6 -3.43 17.33 -33.28
CA ASP A 6 -4.10 18.55 -32.80
C ASP A 6 -4.73 18.35 -31.41
N TRP A 7 -4.95 17.08 -31.02
CA TRP A 7 -5.54 16.69 -29.74
C TRP A 7 -4.51 16.32 -28.68
N LEU A 8 -3.26 16.11 -29.07
CA LEU A 8 -2.17 15.68 -28.19
C LEU A 8 -2.00 16.58 -26.95
N PRO A 9 -2.01 17.92 -27.06
CA PRO A 9 -1.91 18.81 -25.91
C PRO A 9 -3.07 18.65 -24.91
N TYR A 10 -4.29 18.48 -25.43
CA TYR A 10 -5.51 18.29 -24.67
C TYR A 10 -5.53 16.95 -23.94
N ILE A 11 -5.11 15.88 -24.62
CA ILE A 11 -4.92 14.56 -24.03
C ILE A 11 -3.85 14.63 -22.93
N GLY A 12 -2.75 15.34 -23.17
CA GLY A 12 -1.68 15.52 -22.19
C GLY A 12 -2.18 16.15 -20.88
N ILE A 13 -2.99 17.20 -20.96
CA ILE A 13 -3.57 17.86 -19.78
C ILE A 13 -4.57 16.93 -19.08
N ALA A 14 -5.40 16.23 -19.83
CA ALA A 14 -6.39 15.32 -19.25
C ALA A 14 -5.79 14.10 -18.55
N VAL A 15 -4.53 13.77 -18.80
CA VAL A 15 -3.78 12.70 -18.10
C VAL A 15 -3.23 13.16 -16.74
N ILE A 16 -3.06 14.48 -16.53
CA ILE A 16 -2.55 15.05 -15.26
C ILE A 16 -3.33 14.56 -14.03
N PRO A 17 -4.69 14.62 -13.99
CA PRO A 17 -5.46 14.17 -12.83
C PRO A 17 -5.18 12.69 -12.50
N GLY A 18 -5.07 11.85 -13.54
CA GLY A 18 -4.78 10.43 -13.40
C GLY A 18 -3.39 10.15 -12.83
N ILE A 19 -2.37 10.90 -13.28
CA ILE A 19 -1.00 10.78 -12.75
C ILE A 19 -0.96 11.20 -11.28
N VAL A 20 -1.55 12.35 -10.95
CA VAL A 20 -1.56 12.87 -9.57
C VAL A 20 -2.27 11.89 -8.63
N ASN A 21 -3.45 11.41 -9.04
CA ASN A 21 -4.19 10.42 -8.28
C ASN A 21 -3.42 9.10 -8.13
N LEU A 22 -2.75 8.62 -9.18
CA LEU A 22 -1.93 7.42 -9.11
C LEU A 22 -0.78 7.54 -8.08
N ILE A 23 -0.14 8.71 -7.98
CA ILE A 23 0.90 8.97 -6.98
C ILE A 23 0.33 8.88 -5.56
N ALA A 24 -0.80 9.54 -5.31
CA ALA A 24 -1.46 9.50 -4.00
C ALA A 24 -1.92 8.08 -3.64
N ALA A 25 -2.56 7.40 -4.59
CA ALA A 25 -3.05 6.04 -4.42
C ALA A 25 -1.91 5.04 -4.20
N TRP A 26 -0.73 5.25 -4.81
CA TRP A 26 0.43 4.38 -4.61
C TRP A 26 0.92 4.39 -3.16
N GLN A 27 0.91 5.57 -2.53
CA GLN A 27 1.26 5.70 -1.11
C GLN A 27 0.26 4.94 -0.23
N GLU A 28 -1.03 5.02 -0.55
CA GLU A 28 -2.07 4.31 0.18
C GLU A 28 -1.97 2.79 -0.02
N LEU A 29 -1.75 2.32 -1.25
CA LEU A 29 -1.54 0.90 -1.56
C LEU A 29 -0.34 0.34 -0.79
N THR A 30 0.76 1.09 -0.75
CA THR A 30 1.98 0.67 -0.03
C THR A 30 1.71 0.52 1.46
N LYS A 31 0.89 1.40 2.06
CA LYS A 31 0.45 1.31 3.46
C LYS A 31 -0.48 0.11 3.69
N LYS A 32 -1.49 -0.08 2.84
CA LYS A 32 -2.45 -1.19 2.96
C LYS A 32 -1.78 -2.55 2.82
N CYS A 33 -0.83 -2.68 1.90
CA CYS A 33 -0.12 -3.93 1.62
C CYS A 33 1.18 -4.09 2.41
N GLN A 34 1.44 -3.29 3.44
CA GLN A 34 2.69 -3.34 4.21
C GLN A 34 2.92 -4.70 4.90
N PHE A 35 1.84 -5.42 5.22
CA PHE A 35 1.86 -6.72 5.89
C PHE A 35 2.18 -7.90 4.96
N LEU A 36 2.28 -7.66 3.65
CA LEU A 36 2.63 -8.68 2.65
C LEU A 36 4.15 -8.65 2.39
N PRO A 37 4.94 -9.53 3.02
CA PRO A 37 6.40 -9.40 3.08
C PRO A 37 7.06 -9.46 1.70
N PHE A 38 6.45 -10.22 0.79
CA PHE A 38 6.98 -10.49 -0.56
C PHE A 38 6.30 -9.69 -1.65
N PHE A 39 5.36 -8.82 -1.30
CA PHE A 39 4.57 -8.10 -2.28
C PHE A 39 5.45 -7.16 -3.12
N LYS A 40 5.72 -7.58 -4.36
CA LYS A 40 6.37 -6.81 -5.42
C LYS A 40 5.27 -6.30 -6.36
N PRO A 41 4.63 -5.15 -6.08
CA PRO A 41 3.41 -4.70 -6.75
C PRO A 41 3.49 -4.80 -8.27
N GLN A 42 4.56 -4.29 -8.86
CA GLN A 42 4.78 -4.23 -10.31
C GLN A 42 4.76 -5.59 -11.03
N LYS A 43 4.94 -6.70 -10.30
CA LYS A 43 4.90 -8.06 -10.86
C LYS A 43 3.49 -8.66 -10.91
N SER A 44 2.50 -8.04 -10.25
CA SER A 44 1.13 -8.53 -10.20
C SER A 44 0.28 -7.91 -11.30
N LEU A 45 -0.51 -8.73 -12.00
CA LEU A 45 -1.53 -8.23 -12.94
C LEU A 45 -2.57 -7.35 -12.24
N GLY A 46 -2.93 -7.68 -11.00
CA GLY A 46 -3.86 -6.89 -10.19
C GLY A 46 -3.34 -5.47 -9.93
N PHE A 47 -2.03 -5.31 -9.77
CA PHE A 47 -1.41 -3.99 -9.64
C PHE A 47 -1.55 -3.14 -10.92
N TRP A 48 -1.35 -3.73 -12.10
CA TRP A 48 -1.50 -3.00 -13.36
C TRP A 48 -2.94 -2.62 -13.64
N LEU A 49 -3.89 -3.51 -13.32
CA LEU A 49 -5.32 -3.18 -13.34
C LEU A 49 -5.63 -2.03 -12.39
N TRP A 50 -5.16 -2.11 -11.15
CA TRP A 50 -5.29 -1.03 -10.16
C TRP A 50 -4.72 0.30 -10.69
N ALA A 51 -3.50 0.29 -11.23
CA ALA A 51 -2.86 1.50 -11.75
C ALA A 51 -3.62 2.10 -12.94
N ALA A 52 -4.15 1.24 -13.83
CA ALA A 52 -5.00 1.66 -14.93
C ALA A 52 -6.29 2.33 -14.43
N ILE A 53 -6.94 1.77 -13.40
CA ILE A 53 -8.14 2.37 -12.79
C ILE A 53 -7.81 3.75 -12.18
N GLN A 54 -6.72 3.83 -11.41
CA GLN A 54 -6.28 5.09 -10.78
C GLN A 54 -5.93 6.18 -11.81
N LEU A 55 -5.54 5.78 -13.02
CA LEU A 55 -5.23 6.72 -14.10
C LEU A 55 -6.47 7.08 -14.92
N ILE A 56 -7.26 6.09 -15.35
CA ILE A 56 -8.36 6.26 -16.30
C ILE A 56 -9.56 6.98 -15.67
N PHE A 57 -9.96 6.64 -14.44
CA PHE A 57 -11.16 7.23 -13.85
C PHE A 57 -11.06 8.76 -13.65
N PRO A 58 -9.95 9.30 -13.09
CA PRO A 58 -9.77 10.74 -13.01
C PRO A 58 -9.72 11.43 -14.38
N VAL A 59 -9.12 10.79 -15.40
CA VAL A 59 -9.09 11.30 -16.78
C VAL A 59 -10.51 11.41 -17.34
N LEU A 60 -11.31 10.35 -17.22
CA LEU A 60 -12.69 10.34 -17.68
C LEU A 60 -13.52 11.40 -16.97
N LEU A 61 -13.33 11.53 -15.66
CA LEU A 61 -14.03 12.53 -14.87
C LEU A 61 -13.64 13.96 -15.28
N PHE A 62 -12.36 14.22 -15.53
CA PHE A 62 -11.90 15.51 -16.05
C PHE A 62 -12.58 15.87 -17.37
N TRP A 63 -12.76 14.89 -18.27
CA TRP A 63 -13.49 15.11 -19.52
C TRP A 63 -15.00 15.30 -19.34
N LEU A 64 -15.60 14.82 -18.26
CA LEU A 64 -17.00 15.10 -17.94
C LEU A 64 -17.19 16.55 -17.47
N VAL A 65 -16.25 17.04 -16.64
CA VAL A 65 -16.30 18.40 -16.07
C VAL A 65 -15.81 19.47 -17.06
N SER A 66 -14.80 19.15 -17.87
CA SER A 66 -14.23 20.00 -18.92
C SER A 66 -14.34 19.32 -20.28
N PRO A 67 -15.52 19.39 -20.95
CA PRO A 67 -15.81 18.57 -22.12
C PRO A 67 -14.81 18.75 -23.27
N ILE A 68 -14.28 17.63 -23.80
CA ILE A 68 -13.33 17.64 -24.93
C ILE A 68 -13.88 18.36 -26.18
N LYS A 69 -15.21 18.36 -26.33
CA LYS A 69 -15.91 18.99 -27.45
C LYS A 69 -15.78 20.52 -27.47
N THR A 70 -15.52 21.15 -26.33
CA THR A 70 -15.38 22.61 -26.25
C THR A 70 -13.97 23.10 -26.55
N GLN A 71 -12.99 22.18 -26.71
CA GLN A 71 -11.57 22.50 -26.93
C GLN A 71 -11.11 23.67 -26.05
N PRO A 72 -11.19 23.54 -24.71
CA PRO A 72 -10.94 24.64 -23.80
C PRO A 72 -9.53 25.21 -24.03
N ASN A 73 -9.39 26.54 -23.97
CA ASN A 73 -8.07 27.14 -24.13
C ASN A 73 -7.06 26.53 -23.15
N ILE A 74 -5.90 26.16 -23.66
CA ILE A 74 -4.81 25.61 -22.86
C ILE A 74 -4.15 26.77 -22.12
N GLU A 75 -4.75 27.13 -20.99
CA GLU A 75 -4.29 28.16 -20.08
C GLU A 75 -3.89 27.51 -18.75
N LEU A 76 -3.11 28.24 -17.95
CA LEU A 76 -2.69 27.79 -16.61
C LEU A 76 -3.89 27.35 -15.75
N LYS A 77 -5.04 28.01 -15.91
CA LYS A 77 -6.28 27.65 -15.23
C LYS A 77 -6.69 26.19 -15.45
N LEU A 78 -6.69 25.73 -16.71
CA LEU A 78 -7.08 24.35 -17.05
C LEU A 78 -6.11 23.32 -16.44
N ILE A 79 -4.82 23.67 -16.38
CA ILE A 79 -3.79 22.83 -15.74
C ILE A 79 -4.04 22.76 -14.23
N PHE A 80 -4.34 23.88 -13.58
CA PHE A 80 -4.67 23.90 -12.14
C PHE A 80 -5.98 23.17 -11.83
N GLU A 81 -6.99 23.25 -12.69
CA GLU A 81 -8.22 22.46 -12.59
C GLU A 81 -7.93 20.96 -12.69
N ALA A 82 -7.06 20.55 -13.62
CA ALA A 82 -6.63 19.16 -13.76
C ALA A 82 -5.86 18.65 -12.53
N LEU A 83 -4.94 19.46 -12.00
CA LEU A 83 -4.23 19.15 -10.75
C LEU A 83 -5.19 19.04 -9.57
N GLY A 84 -6.11 20.01 -9.43
CA GLY A 84 -7.10 20.05 -8.35
C GLY A 84 -8.02 18.84 -8.38
N LEU A 85 -8.48 18.42 -9.57
CA LEU A 85 -9.28 17.21 -9.72
C LEU A 85 -8.49 15.96 -9.36
N GLY A 86 -7.21 15.86 -9.74
CA GLY A 86 -6.36 14.73 -9.36
C GLY A 86 -6.17 14.60 -7.85
N ILE A 87 -5.90 15.71 -7.15
CA ILE A 87 -5.76 15.74 -5.68
C ILE A 87 -7.10 15.46 -5.00
N GLY A 88 -8.17 16.07 -5.50
CA GLY A 88 -9.52 16.00 -4.93
C GLY A 88 -10.34 14.79 -5.41
N PHE A 89 -9.76 13.88 -6.20
CA PHE A 89 -10.51 12.83 -6.89
C PHE A 89 -11.34 11.97 -5.93
N VAL A 90 -10.74 11.53 -4.83
CA VAL A 90 -11.45 10.73 -3.80
C VAL A 90 -12.56 11.54 -3.14
N ALA A 91 -12.35 12.83 -2.87
CA ALA A 91 -13.39 13.70 -2.33
C ALA A 91 -14.54 13.88 -3.34
N PHE A 92 -14.22 13.99 -4.62
CA PHE A 92 -15.20 14.07 -5.70
C PHE A 92 -16.01 12.77 -5.83
N LEU A 93 -15.36 11.60 -5.80
CA LEU A 93 -16.06 10.30 -5.80
C LEU A 93 -17.03 10.17 -4.63
N ASN A 94 -16.67 10.72 -3.47
CA ASN A 94 -17.51 10.66 -2.27
C ASN A 94 -18.60 11.74 -2.23
N ALA A 95 -18.48 12.79 -3.04
CA ALA A 95 -19.51 13.79 -3.20
C ALA A 95 -20.54 13.26 -4.19
N SER A 96 -21.75 12.93 -3.72
CA SER A 96 -22.89 12.65 -4.58
C SER A 96 -23.06 13.83 -5.54
N THR A 97 -22.63 13.67 -6.79
CA THR A 97 -22.66 14.75 -7.76
C THR A 97 -23.99 14.68 -8.48
N GLU A 98 -24.91 15.57 -8.10
CA GLU A 98 -26.12 15.83 -8.87
C GLU A 98 -25.72 16.53 -10.18
N VAL A 99 -25.73 15.80 -11.29
CA VAL A 99 -25.53 16.36 -12.63
C VAL A 99 -26.90 16.46 -13.30
N GLY A 100 -27.60 17.56 -13.08
CA GLY A 100 -28.97 17.75 -13.59
C GLY A 100 -29.99 16.84 -12.90
N THR A 101 -30.80 16.10 -13.66
CA THR A 101 -31.80 15.15 -13.13
C THR A 101 -31.26 13.73 -12.90
N LEU A 102 -29.98 13.49 -13.19
CA LEU A 102 -29.30 12.20 -13.03
C LEU A 102 -28.19 12.36 -11.98
N SER A 103 -28.37 11.73 -10.82
CA SER A 103 -27.26 11.50 -9.88
C SER A 103 -26.37 10.40 -10.48
N LEU A 104 -25.25 10.80 -11.06
CA LEU A 104 -24.24 9.85 -11.55
C LEU A 104 -23.35 9.46 -10.36
N ASP A 105 -23.79 8.44 -9.61
CA ASP A 105 -22.96 7.83 -8.59
C ASP A 105 -21.93 6.90 -9.26
N ILE A 106 -20.76 7.45 -9.58
CA ILE A 106 -19.65 6.73 -10.20
C ILE A 106 -18.84 5.90 -9.18
N LYS A 107 -19.06 6.12 -7.89
CA LYS A 107 -18.30 5.48 -6.81
C LYS A 107 -18.51 3.96 -6.75
N PRO A 108 -19.73 3.40 -6.85
CA PRO A 108 -19.94 1.95 -6.89
C PRO A 108 -19.17 1.26 -8.03
N VAL A 109 -19.12 1.89 -9.20
CA VAL A 109 -18.40 1.36 -10.37
C VAL A 109 -16.89 1.38 -10.11
N TYR A 110 -16.37 2.51 -9.60
CA TYR A 110 -14.97 2.62 -9.21
C TYR A 110 -14.59 1.57 -8.15
N ASP A 111 -15.39 1.44 -7.08
CA ASP A 111 -15.14 0.50 -5.98
C ASP A 111 -15.16 -0.96 -6.45
N PHE A 112 -16.06 -1.30 -7.38
CA PHE A 112 -16.11 -2.63 -7.98
C PHE A 112 -14.79 -3.01 -8.68
N PHE A 113 -14.28 -2.15 -9.56
CA PHE A 113 -13.03 -2.42 -10.26
C PHE A 113 -11.82 -2.42 -9.33
N ILE A 114 -11.80 -1.52 -8.34
CA ILE A 114 -10.77 -1.51 -7.29
C ILE A 114 -10.81 -2.82 -6.48
N GLY A 115 -12.00 -3.31 -6.14
CA GLY A 115 -12.19 -4.59 -5.46
C GLY A 115 -11.56 -5.75 -6.22
N ILE A 116 -11.85 -5.88 -7.52
CA ILE A 116 -11.24 -6.91 -8.39
C ILE A 116 -9.71 -6.80 -8.37
N ALA A 117 -9.17 -5.59 -8.48
CA ALA A 117 -7.73 -5.39 -8.49
C ALA A 117 -7.07 -5.84 -7.17
N TYR A 118 -7.69 -5.53 -6.03
CA TYR A 118 -7.24 -6.00 -4.71
C TYR A 118 -7.37 -7.51 -4.53
N GLU A 119 -8.44 -8.13 -5.02
CA GLU A 119 -8.59 -9.59 -4.99
C GLU A 119 -7.48 -10.29 -5.80
N LEU A 120 -7.15 -9.77 -6.98
CA LEU A 120 -6.06 -10.29 -7.79
C LEU A 120 -4.69 -10.13 -7.11
N ILE A 121 -4.49 -9.03 -6.39
CA ILE A 121 -3.29 -8.84 -5.55
C ILE A 121 -3.27 -9.86 -4.41
N ALA A 122 -4.39 -10.02 -3.69
CA ALA A 122 -4.50 -10.89 -2.53
C ALA A 122 -4.36 -12.38 -2.89
N ASN A 123 -4.94 -12.83 -4.01
CA ASN A 123 -4.90 -14.23 -4.43
C ASN A 123 -3.47 -14.74 -4.69
N ASN A 124 -2.58 -13.86 -5.16
CA ASN A 124 -1.20 -14.23 -5.44
C ASN A 124 -0.30 -14.23 -4.18
N GLU A 125 -0.69 -13.49 -3.14
CA GLU A 125 0.18 -13.23 -1.98
C GLU A 125 -0.28 -13.92 -0.69
N THR A 126 -1.58 -14.21 -0.54
CA THR A 126 -2.17 -14.73 0.71
C THR A 126 -1.52 -16.04 1.13
N ARG A 127 -1.45 -17.03 0.22
CA ARG A 127 -0.90 -18.36 0.55
C ARG A 127 0.58 -18.26 0.95
N ARG A 128 1.39 -17.56 0.16
CA ARG A 128 2.83 -17.40 0.43
C ARG A 128 3.08 -16.67 1.75
N THR A 129 2.31 -15.62 2.01
CA THR A 129 2.40 -14.84 3.25
C THR A 129 2.00 -15.68 4.46
N ALA A 130 0.91 -16.45 4.35
CA ALA A 130 0.46 -17.34 5.41
C ALA A 130 1.50 -18.43 5.71
N SER A 131 2.04 -19.10 4.67
CA SER A 131 3.09 -20.11 4.83
C SER A 131 4.36 -19.53 5.47
N PHE A 132 4.75 -18.32 5.09
CA PHE A 132 5.89 -17.65 5.69
C PHE A 132 5.69 -17.38 7.19
N TRP A 133 4.54 -16.81 7.57
CA TRP A 133 4.29 -16.50 8.98
C TRP A 133 4.08 -17.76 9.84
N ASP A 134 3.58 -18.85 9.25
CA ASP A 134 3.54 -20.17 9.89
C ASP A 134 4.96 -20.73 10.09
N ASP A 135 5.82 -20.66 9.06
CA ASP A 135 7.23 -21.05 9.14
C ASP A 135 7.98 -20.24 10.22
N VAL A 136 7.77 -18.92 10.28
CA VAL A 136 8.36 -18.05 11.31
C VAL A 136 7.86 -18.42 12.70
N GLU A 137 6.57 -18.71 12.88
CA GLU A 137 6.03 -19.13 14.18
C GLU A 137 6.67 -20.43 14.66
N ARG A 138 6.86 -21.41 13.75
CA ARG A 138 7.53 -22.67 14.08
C ARG A 138 8.99 -22.46 14.49
N GLU A 139 9.71 -21.65 13.73
CA GLU A 139 11.12 -21.32 14.03
C GLU A 139 11.24 -20.60 15.38
N LEU A 140 10.39 -19.62 15.67
CA LEU A 140 10.39 -18.91 16.96
C LEU A 140 10.00 -19.80 18.14
N ASN A 141 9.21 -20.85 17.91
CA ASN A 141 8.87 -21.84 18.93
C ASN A 141 9.97 -22.89 19.17
N SER A 142 10.92 -23.04 18.24
CA SER A 142 12.03 -23.99 18.36
C SER A 142 12.91 -23.74 19.60
N SER A 143 13.72 -24.72 19.97
CA SER A 143 14.68 -24.61 21.06
C SER A 143 15.89 -23.73 20.70
N THR A 144 16.16 -23.53 19.41
CA THR A 144 17.28 -22.72 18.91
C THR A 144 16.95 -21.24 18.82
N ALA A 145 15.66 -20.85 18.86
CA ALA A 145 15.26 -19.45 18.81
C ALA A 145 15.68 -18.67 20.05
N ASP A 146 16.23 -17.47 19.83
CA ASP A 146 16.64 -16.55 20.88
C ASP A 146 15.69 -15.34 20.94
N LEU A 147 14.57 -15.53 21.64
CA LEU A 147 13.55 -14.49 21.80
C LEU A 147 14.07 -13.29 22.57
N LYS A 148 15.03 -13.48 23.50
CA LYS A 148 15.58 -12.37 24.29
C LYS A 148 16.41 -11.46 23.39
N ARG A 149 17.41 -12.01 22.72
CA ARG A 149 18.26 -11.25 21.81
C ARG A 149 17.47 -10.56 20.69
N GLY A 150 16.47 -11.24 20.14
CA GLY A 150 15.60 -10.66 19.13
C GLY A 150 14.78 -9.47 19.66
N LEU A 151 14.22 -9.58 20.87
CA LEU A 151 13.48 -8.48 21.50
C LEU A 151 14.40 -7.30 21.89
N ASP A 152 15.60 -7.57 22.40
CA ASP A 152 16.60 -6.53 22.71
C ASP A 152 16.97 -5.76 21.42
N TYR A 153 17.14 -6.46 20.29
CA TYR A 153 17.36 -5.81 19.00
C TYR A 153 16.16 -4.97 18.54
N LEU A 154 14.92 -5.43 18.77
CA LEU A 154 13.73 -4.67 18.41
C LEU A 154 13.61 -3.37 19.21
N GLU A 155 14.04 -3.38 20.47
CA GLU A 155 14.12 -2.18 21.30
C GLU A 155 15.01 -1.12 20.65
N ASP A 156 16.25 -1.49 20.31
CA ASP A 156 17.18 -0.62 19.60
C ASP A 156 16.63 -0.17 18.25
N TYR A 157 16.05 -1.10 17.47
CA TYR A 157 15.47 -0.81 16.16
C TYR A 157 14.40 0.29 16.23
N PHE A 158 13.47 0.23 17.19
CA PHE A 158 12.43 1.26 17.34
C PHE A 158 12.98 2.57 17.88
N LEU A 159 13.97 2.55 18.77
CA LEU A 159 14.63 3.76 19.28
C LEU A 159 15.38 4.50 18.16
N CYS A 160 16.06 3.76 17.30
CA CYS A 160 16.85 4.29 16.20
C CYS A 160 16.03 4.66 14.95
N ASP A 161 14.74 4.28 14.86
CA ASP A 161 13.92 4.65 13.71
C ASP A 161 13.61 6.16 13.69
N VAL A 162 14.29 6.88 12.79
CA VAL A 162 14.14 8.33 12.61
C VAL A 162 12.79 8.75 12.04
N SER A 163 12.01 7.82 11.48
CA SER A 163 10.68 8.12 10.94
C SER A 163 9.59 8.20 12.01
N LEU A 164 9.86 7.69 13.21
CA LEU A 164 8.89 7.63 14.30
C LEU A 164 8.99 8.88 15.18
N SER A 165 7.85 9.47 15.53
CA SER A 165 7.78 10.51 16.56
C SER A 165 8.09 9.92 17.94
N SER A 166 8.44 10.77 18.91
CA SER A 166 8.71 10.34 20.29
C SER A 166 7.52 9.61 20.92
N SER A 167 6.28 10.03 20.62
CA SER A 167 5.06 9.36 21.09
C SER A 167 4.92 7.95 20.54
N VAL A 168 5.17 7.75 19.24
CA VAL A 168 5.10 6.42 18.61
C VAL A 168 6.22 5.52 19.12
N LYS A 169 7.43 6.06 19.34
CA LYS A 169 8.52 5.30 19.97
C LYS A 169 8.12 4.78 21.35
N GLN A 170 7.49 5.62 22.18
CA GLN A 170 6.99 5.20 23.48
C GLN A 170 5.93 4.08 23.37
N GLU A 171 4.99 4.19 22.44
CA GLU A 171 4.00 3.14 22.17
C GLU A 171 4.67 1.80 21.83
N LYS A 172 5.72 1.81 21.00
CA LYS A 172 6.48 0.59 20.65
C LYS A 172 7.24 0.01 21.85
N GLN A 173 7.78 0.87 22.71
CA GLN A 173 8.42 0.44 23.96
C GLN A 173 7.42 -0.23 24.91
N ASP A 174 6.21 0.32 25.03
CA ASP A 174 5.16 -0.26 25.86
C ASP A 174 4.68 -1.60 25.30
N GLN A 175 4.54 -1.72 23.97
CA GLN A 175 4.26 -3.00 23.29
C GLN A 175 5.35 -4.04 23.54
N LEU A 176 6.63 -3.67 23.44
CA LEU A 176 7.76 -4.56 23.73
C LEU A 176 7.71 -5.10 25.17
N LYS A 177 7.48 -4.22 26.16
CA LYS A 177 7.35 -4.61 27.57
C LYS A 177 6.19 -5.58 27.79
N GLN A 178 5.06 -5.35 27.14
CA GLN A 178 3.91 -6.27 27.20
C GLN A 178 4.28 -7.64 26.63
N VAL A 179 4.97 -7.69 25.49
CA VAL A 179 5.42 -8.95 24.85
C VAL A 179 6.44 -9.68 25.72
N GLN A 180 7.40 -8.97 26.31
CA GLN A 180 8.46 -9.55 27.16
C GLN A 180 7.88 -10.31 28.36
N ASN A 181 6.81 -9.79 28.94
CA ASN A 181 6.16 -10.32 30.14
C ASN A 181 5.15 -11.46 29.87
N LYS A 182 4.82 -11.75 28.60
CA LYS A 182 3.87 -12.81 28.26
C LYS A 182 4.40 -14.19 28.63
N ARG A 183 3.51 -15.00 29.21
CA ARG A 183 3.67 -16.43 29.49
C ARG A 183 2.32 -17.10 29.22
N PRO A 184 2.26 -18.31 28.66
CA PRO A 184 3.37 -19.24 28.36
C PRO A 184 4.17 -18.90 27.08
N LYS A 185 5.21 -19.69 26.74
CA LYS A 185 6.15 -19.40 25.63
C LYS A 185 5.42 -19.22 24.30
N GLU A 186 4.41 -20.04 24.06
CA GLU A 186 3.61 -20.07 22.83
C GLU A 186 2.87 -18.74 22.62
N GLU A 187 2.28 -18.19 23.69
CA GLU A 187 1.64 -16.88 23.63
C GLU A 187 2.66 -15.75 23.41
N LYS A 188 3.83 -15.87 24.02
CA LYS A 188 4.94 -14.94 23.80
C LYS A 188 5.40 -14.96 22.34
N VAL A 189 5.54 -16.14 21.73
CA VAL A 189 5.92 -16.28 20.31
C VAL A 189 4.86 -15.68 19.39
N LYS A 190 3.57 -15.94 19.63
CA LYS A 190 2.48 -15.32 18.85
C LYS A 190 2.53 -13.79 18.94
N ALA A 191 2.79 -13.27 20.13
CA ALA A 191 2.91 -11.83 20.35
C ALA A 191 4.16 -11.23 19.69
N VAL A 192 5.31 -11.92 19.74
CA VAL A 192 6.53 -11.55 18.98
C VAL A 192 6.26 -11.55 17.49
N LYS A 193 5.62 -12.59 16.95
CA LYS A 193 5.25 -12.66 15.52
C LYS A 193 4.37 -11.48 15.12
N SER A 194 3.33 -11.19 15.89
CA SER A 194 2.46 -10.05 15.63
C SER A 194 3.21 -8.72 15.68
N LEU A 195 4.12 -8.56 16.64
CA LEU A 195 4.96 -7.37 16.78
C LEU A 195 5.84 -7.19 15.54
N ILE A 196 6.50 -8.24 15.08
CA ILE A 196 7.34 -8.22 13.88
C ILE A 196 6.49 -7.88 12.65
N MET A 197 5.40 -8.62 12.45
CA MET A 197 4.50 -8.48 11.30
C MET A 197 3.93 -7.05 11.15
N MET A 198 3.64 -6.37 12.26
CA MET A 198 3.00 -5.06 12.24
C MET A 198 3.98 -3.88 12.22
N ASN A 199 5.23 -4.06 12.67
CA ASN A 199 6.11 -2.92 12.96
C ASN A 199 7.43 -2.96 12.19
N ILE A 200 7.78 -4.08 11.58
CA ILE A 200 9.05 -4.23 10.86
C ILE A 200 8.87 -3.94 9.39
N ARG A 201 9.73 -3.09 8.85
CA ARG A 201 9.76 -2.78 7.43
C ARG A 201 10.15 -4.03 6.66
N ARG A 202 9.49 -4.27 5.53
CA ARG A 202 9.72 -5.45 4.67
C ARG A 202 11.19 -5.65 4.30
N LYS A 203 11.91 -4.57 4.01
CA LYS A 203 13.34 -4.59 3.67
C LYS A 203 14.25 -5.03 4.82
N ASP A 204 13.84 -4.82 6.07
CA ASP A 204 14.63 -5.07 7.27
C ASP A 204 14.27 -6.43 7.90
N LEU A 205 13.20 -7.08 7.40
CA LEU A 205 12.61 -8.29 7.97
C LEU A 205 13.59 -9.48 8.04
N SER A 206 14.37 -9.71 6.98
CA SER A 206 15.38 -10.78 6.96
C SER A 206 16.41 -10.60 8.09
N ASP A 207 16.89 -9.37 8.29
CA ASP A 207 17.91 -9.10 9.30
C ASP A 207 17.37 -9.15 10.71
N VAL A 208 16.12 -8.72 10.93
CA VAL A 208 15.41 -8.92 12.19
C VAL A 208 15.29 -10.40 12.52
N LEU A 209 14.84 -11.24 11.59
CA LEU A 209 14.67 -12.68 11.82
C LEU A 209 16.00 -13.39 12.15
N LYS A 210 17.12 -12.95 11.57
CA LYS A 210 18.46 -13.45 11.96
C LYS A 210 18.79 -13.17 13.43
N LYS A 211 18.31 -12.05 14.01
CA LYS A 211 18.53 -11.74 15.43
C LYS A 211 17.75 -12.64 16.38
N PHE A 212 16.64 -13.21 15.91
CA PHE A 212 15.89 -14.28 16.59
C PHE A 212 16.49 -15.67 16.38
N GLN A 213 17.61 -15.79 15.64
CA GLN A 213 18.24 -17.05 15.25
C GLN A 213 17.36 -17.96 14.39
N CYS A 214 16.46 -17.38 13.57
CA CYS A 214 15.76 -18.16 12.54
C CYS A 214 16.77 -18.75 11.54
N SER A 215 16.48 -19.97 11.08
CA SER A 215 17.37 -20.75 10.23
C SER A 215 17.71 -20.08 8.89
N SER A 216 18.87 -20.43 8.35
CA SER A 216 19.25 -19.99 7.00
C SER A 216 18.36 -20.61 5.93
N GLU A 217 17.81 -21.81 6.17
CA GLU A 217 16.84 -22.44 5.28
C GLU A 217 15.56 -21.61 5.13
N LEU A 218 14.98 -21.09 6.23
CA LEU A 218 13.81 -20.21 6.17
C LEU A 218 14.14 -18.95 5.36
N LEU A 219 15.27 -18.30 5.67
CA LEU A 219 15.65 -17.07 5.00
C LEU A 219 15.87 -17.28 3.50
N ASN A 220 16.55 -18.37 3.13
CA ASN A 220 16.83 -18.67 1.74
C ASN A 220 15.56 -19.03 0.96
N ARG A 221 14.62 -19.76 1.57
CA ARG A 221 13.34 -20.11 0.94
C ARG A 221 12.54 -18.88 0.51
N TYR A 222 12.58 -17.81 1.29
CA TYR A 222 11.68 -16.67 1.13
C TYR A 222 12.34 -15.41 0.58
N PHE A 223 13.62 -15.18 0.85
CA PHE A 223 14.33 -13.93 0.52
C PHE A 223 15.44 -14.10 -0.52
N SER A 224 15.89 -15.32 -0.86
CA SER A 224 16.82 -15.55 -1.98
C SER A 224 16.08 -15.43 -3.31
N SER A 225 15.84 -14.21 -3.77
CA SER A 225 15.21 -13.92 -5.05
C SER A 225 15.79 -12.68 -5.71
#